data_AF-U5F6D2-F1
#
_entry.id   AF-U5F6D2-F1
#
_cell.length_a   1.000
_cell.length_b   1.000
_cell.length_c   1.000
_cell.angle_alpha   90.00
_cell.angle_beta   90.00
_cell.angle_gamma   90.00
#
_symmetry.space_group_name_H-M   'P 1'
#
loop_
_entity.id
_entity.type
_entity.pdbx_description
1 polymer ?
#
loop_
_entity_poly.entity_id
_entity_poly.type
_entity_poly.pdbx_seq_one_letter_code
_entity_poly.pdbx_strand_id
1 'polypeptide(L)'
;MRIKNKNRIRVIGKLIRIYREEKRHNTQNEYTLLRFCDGICTINTLKRIESGECSRSDEVYDELLAKLKLRFDYFPEVDTAVEMMMEPLYEAIEYFDLEGIGRICDKILNLLERVRNYVYYSELYNIFFDVNRYYLEDKEIASTTSKHYEQILNLLPKKFDVLLKQLIMASALSIAIDNIDEYRKKIRKLNIKDDNHPLLRLYMLQYYAITEQYLSLKEVIDYLEDKFLEEKNFVRLIDIYNYAFLLFSEIEKKRRIHYLNKINKILENENIPKFKVSEICSSIANTLHMEKNYEEALIYFNKVLEEMI
;
A
#
# COMPACT_ATOMS: atom_id res chain seq x y z
N MET A 1 0.61 -13.53 34.20
CA MET A 1 0.75 -12.09 33.92
C MET A 1 1.04 -11.97 32.42
N ARG A 2 0.00 -11.97 31.57
CA ARG A 2 0.14 -12.32 30.15
C ARG A 2 0.67 -11.17 29.29
N ILE A 3 0.41 -9.91 29.64
CA ILE A 3 0.98 -8.79 28.86
C ILE A 3 1.62 -7.73 29.76
N LYS A 4 2.95 -7.61 29.68
CA LYS A 4 3.70 -6.45 30.21
C LYS A 4 3.79 -5.30 29.20
N ASN A 5 3.43 -5.54 27.92
CA ASN A 5 3.48 -4.54 26.86
C ASN A 5 2.18 -3.70 26.81
N LYS A 6 2.17 -2.59 27.56
CA LYS A 6 1.03 -1.65 27.58
C LYS A 6 0.69 -1.12 26.18
N ASN A 7 1.67 -0.91 25.30
CA ASN A 7 1.39 -0.40 23.95
C ASN A 7 0.56 -1.40 23.14
N ARG A 8 0.89 -2.70 23.20
CA ARG A 8 0.12 -3.77 22.53
C ARG A 8 -1.34 -3.79 22.99
N ILE A 9 -1.58 -3.69 24.30
CA ILE A 9 -2.95 -3.65 24.86
C ILE A 9 -3.74 -2.45 24.35
N ARG A 10 -3.10 -1.27 24.25
CA ARG A 10 -3.77 -0.06 23.73
C ARG A 10 -4.18 -0.23 22.27
N VAL A 11 -3.31 -0.82 21.46
CA VAL A 11 -3.61 -1.13 20.06
C VAL A 11 -4.77 -2.11 19.97
N ILE A 12 -4.75 -3.18 20.76
CA ILE A 12 -5.85 -4.17 20.81
C ILE A 12 -7.18 -3.52 21.18
N GLY A 13 -7.19 -2.61 22.18
CA GLY A 13 -8.40 -1.87 22.55
C GLY A 13 -9.00 -1.09 21.38
N LYS A 14 -8.15 -0.41 20.60
CA LYS A 14 -8.59 0.31 19.39
C LYS A 14 -9.04 -0.63 18.27
N LEU A 15 -8.39 -1.79 18.10
CA LEU A 15 -8.83 -2.81 17.14
C LEU A 15 -10.21 -3.37 17.52
N ILE A 16 -10.48 -3.65 18.80
CA ILE A 16 -11.81 -4.08 19.26
C ILE A 16 -12.90 -3.10 18.80
N ARG A 17 -12.64 -1.79 18.90
CA ARG A 17 -13.56 -0.76 18.42
C ARG A 17 -13.85 -0.91 16.93
N ILE A 18 -12.80 -1.00 16.12
CA ILE A 18 -12.88 -1.11 14.65
C ILE A 18 -13.73 -2.32 14.28
N TYR A 19 -13.35 -3.50 14.75
CA TYR A 19 -14.07 -4.75 14.49
C TYR A 19 -15.54 -4.70 14.95
N ARG A 20 -15.81 -4.13 16.13
CA ARG A 20 -17.18 -3.99 16.65
C ARG A 20 -18.00 -3.05 15.76
N GLU A 21 -17.46 -1.90 15.37
CA GLU A 21 -18.16 -0.93 14.53
C GLU A 21 -18.47 -1.52 13.15
N GLU A 22 -17.53 -2.22 12.53
CA GLU A 22 -17.74 -2.90 11.25
C GLU A 22 -18.82 -3.99 11.32
N LYS A 23 -18.79 -4.83 12.36
CA LYS A 23 -19.83 -5.86 12.58
C LYS A 23 -21.19 -5.24 12.88
N ARG A 24 -21.24 -4.09 13.55
CA ARG A 24 -22.49 -3.36 13.81
C ARG A 24 -23.10 -2.79 12.53
N HIS A 25 -22.29 -2.29 11.61
CA HIS A 25 -22.81 -1.85 10.30
C HIS A 25 -23.44 -3.00 9.52
N ASN A 26 -22.96 -4.23 9.73
CA ASN A 26 -23.49 -5.44 9.10
C ASN A 26 -24.65 -6.10 9.87
N THR A 27 -24.79 -5.84 11.19
CA THR A 27 -25.81 -6.45 12.06
C THR A 27 -26.27 -5.46 13.15
N GLN A 28 -27.57 -5.18 13.25
CA GLN A 28 -28.02 -3.96 13.95
C GLN A 28 -27.99 -4.02 15.50
N ASN A 29 -27.94 -5.19 16.15
CA ASN A 29 -28.23 -5.27 17.59
C ASN A 29 -27.10 -5.82 18.51
N GLU A 30 -26.33 -6.82 18.10
CA GLU A 30 -25.37 -7.51 18.99
C GLU A 30 -24.12 -6.67 19.32
N TYR A 31 -23.66 -5.85 18.36
CA TYR A 31 -22.42 -5.08 18.47
C TYR A 31 -22.63 -3.62 18.92
N THR A 32 -23.81 -3.33 19.49
CA THR A 32 -24.03 -2.08 20.23
C THR A 32 -23.18 -2.07 21.50
N LEU A 33 -22.76 -0.90 21.98
CA LEU A 33 -21.94 -0.82 23.20
C LEU A 33 -22.55 -1.60 24.37
N LEU A 34 -23.87 -1.44 24.57
CA LEU A 34 -24.61 -2.11 25.64
C LEU A 34 -24.56 -3.64 25.53
N ARG A 35 -24.86 -4.19 24.36
CA ARG A 35 -24.91 -5.66 24.15
C ARG A 35 -23.51 -6.28 24.05
N PHE A 36 -22.57 -5.55 23.48
CA PHE A 36 -21.21 -6.04 23.30
C PHE A 36 -20.48 -6.19 24.64
N CYS A 37 -20.60 -5.23 25.57
CA CYS A 37 -19.99 -5.34 26.91
C CYS A 37 -20.86 -6.08 27.94
N ASP A 38 -22.08 -6.49 27.60
CA ASP A 38 -23.01 -7.16 28.50
C ASP A 38 -22.37 -8.42 29.11
N GLY A 39 -22.43 -8.53 30.44
CA GLY A 39 -21.81 -9.57 31.24
C GLY A 39 -20.28 -9.47 31.44
N ILE A 40 -19.60 -8.52 30.77
CA ILE A 40 -18.13 -8.43 30.75
C ILE A 40 -17.64 -7.19 31.51
N CYS A 41 -18.11 -6.01 31.12
CA CYS A 41 -17.71 -4.75 31.73
C CYS A 41 -18.76 -3.64 31.53
N THR A 42 -18.56 -2.47 32.14
CA THR A 42 -19.46 -1.34 31.93
C THR A 42 -19.25 -0.68 30.57
N ILE A 43 -20.28 -0.01 30.03
CA ILE A 43 -20.16 0.78 28.78
C ILE A 43 -19.02 1.80 28.87
N ASN A 44 -18.83 2.43 30.03
CA ASN A 44 -17.76 3.41 30.24
C ASN A 44 -16.38 2.75 30.19
N THR A 45 -16.26 1.55 30.74
CA THR A 45 -15.03 0.74 30.64
C THR A 45 -14.75 0.37 29.19
N LEU A 46 -15.75 -0.09 28.43
CA LEU A 46 -15.58 -0.40 27.01
C LEU A 46 -15.14 0.83 26.21
N LYS A 47 -15.80 1.98 26.39
CA LYS A 47 -15.41 3.23 25.71
C LYS A 47 -13.96 3.64 25.99
N ARG A 48 -13.50 3.47 27.24
CA ARG A 48 -12.10 3.75 27.63
C ARG A 48 -11.12 2.76 27.00
N ILE A 49 -11.47 1.48 26.95
CA ILE A 49 -10.66 0.47 26.26
C ILE A 49 -10.54 0.82 24.77
N GLU A 50 -11.66 1.14 24.13
CA GLU A 50 -11.76 1.47 22.71
C GLU A 50 -11.06 2.80 22.34
N SER A 51 -10.89 3.71 23.29
CA SER A 51 -10.07 4.92 23.11
C SER A 51 -8.57 4.67 23.32
N GLY A 52 -8.17 3.46 23.74
CA GLY A 52 -6.79 3.07 23.98
C GLY A 52 -6.32 3.23 25.43
N GLU A 53 -7.23 3.26 26.41
CA GLU A 53 -6.87 3.10 27.81
C GLU A 53 -6.76 1.62 28.20
N CYS A 54 -5.84 1.31 29.12
CA CYS A 54 -5.65 -0.06 29.58
C CYS A 54 -6.66 -0.40 30.69
N SER A 55 -7.41 -1.49 30.53
CA SER A 55 -8.10 -2.13 31.65
C SER A 55 -7.09 -2.71 32.63
N ARG A 56 -7.52 -2.90 33.88
CA ARG A 56 -6.71 -3.58 34.91
C ARG A 56 -6.79 -5.10 34.81
N SER A 57 -7.79 -5.64 34.11
CA SER A 57 -8.00 -7.08 33.94
C SER A 57 -7.84 -7.48 32.47
N ASP A 58 -6.96 -8.44 32.23
CA ASP A 58 -6.74 -9.09 30.93
C ASP A 58 -7.99 -9.88 30.48
N GLU A 59 -8.76 -10.45 31.43
CA GLU A 59 -9.97 -11.25 31.15
C GLU A 59 -11.03 -10.45 30.38
N VAL A 60 -11.12 -9.14 30.64
CA VAL A 60 -12.04 -8.26 29.91
C VAL A 60 -11.71 -8.25 28.42
N TYR A 61 -10.43 -8.25 28.05
CA TYR A 61 -10.03 -8.29 26.64
C TYR A 61 -10.31 -9.67 26.02
N ASP A 62 -10.07 -10.75 26.77
CA ASP A 62 -10.32 -12.13 26.31
C ASP A 62 -11.80 -12.32 25.99
N GLU A 63 -12.70 -11.88 26.87
CA GLU A 63 -14.15 -12.02 26.68
C GLU A 63 -14.69 -11.14 25.54
N LEU A 64 -14.20 -9.89 25.41
CA LEU A 64 -14.60 -9.01 24.31
C LEU A 64 -14.13 -9.55 22.95
N LEU A 65 -12.90 -10.06 22.86
CA LEU A 65 -12.37 -10.62 21.63
C LEU A 65 -12.99 -11.98 21.30
N ALA A 66 -13.37 -12.77 22.29
CA ALA A 66 -14.11 -14.02 22.08
C ALA A 66 -15.44 -13.77 21.34
N LYS A 67 -16.16 -12.68 21.63
CA LYS A 67 -17.36 -12.27 20.86
C LYS A 67 -17.04 -11.95 19.39
N LEU A 68 -15.81 -11.56 19.09
CA LEU A 68 -15.30 -11.33 17.72
C LEU A 68 -14.65 -12.58 17.09
N LYS A 69 -14.64 -13.72 17.80
CA LYS A 69 -13.92 -14.95 17.43
C LYS A 69 -12.40 -14.74 17.27
N LEU A 70 -11.85 -13.81 18.04
CA LEU A 70 -10.43 -13.48 18.07
C LEU A 70 -9.87 -13.71 19.47
N ARG A 71 -8.55 -13.73 19.56
CA ARG A 71 -7.80 -13.82 20.81
C ARG A 71 -6.82 -12.65 20.92
N PHE A 72 -6.23 -12.44 22.08
CA PHE A 72 -5.05 -11.61 22.18
C PHE A 72 -3.97 -12.27 23.02
N ASP A 73 -2.73 -12.02 22.61
CA ASP A 73 -1.52 -12.40 23.33
C ASP A 73 -0.36 -11.59 22.72
N TYR A 74 0.84 -11.78 23.27
CA TYR A 74 2.05 -11.09 22.85
C TYR A 74 3.18 -12.08 22.63
N PHE A 75 3.65 -12.17 21.38
CA PHE A 75 4.74 -13.05 20.95
C PHE A 75 5.92 -12.21 20.42
N PRO A 76 6.85 -11.78 21.31
CA PRO A 76 8.00 -10.97 20.91
C PRO A 76 8.83 -11.58 19.79
N GLU A 77 8.99 -12.90 19.79
CA GLU A 77 9.80 -13.63 18.82
C GLU A 77 9.18 -13.54 17.41
N VAL A 78 7.85 -13.56 17.31
CA VAL A 78 7.12 -13.35 16.06
C VAL A 78 7.30 -11.91 15.59
N ASP A 79 7.14 -10.94 16.50
CA ASP A 79 7.34 -9.52 16.18
C ASP A 79 8.75 -9.30 15.62
N THR A 80 9.81 -9.75 16.33
CA THR A 80 11.19 -9.60 15.88
C THR A 80 11.44 -10.26 14.53
N ALA A 81 10.94 -11.47 14.31
CA ALA A 81 11.13 -12.18 13.05
C ALA A 81 10.45 -11.44 11.87
N VAL A 82 9.22 -10.95 12.04
CA VAL A 82 8.55 -10.12 11.03
C VAL A 82 9.34 -8.84 10.77
N GLU A 83 9.80 -8.16 11.83
CA GLU A 83 10.56 -6.92 11.71
C GLU A 83 11.87 -7.08 10.95
N MET A 84 12.59 -8.19 11.14
CA MET A 84 13.82 -8.50 10.41
C MET A 84 13.59 -8.70 8.90
N MET A 85 12.37 -9.02 8.48
CA MET A 85 12.01 -9.23 7.08
C MET A 85 11.46 -7.97 6.39
N MET A 86 11.22 -6.88 7.13
CA MET A 86 10.62 -5.66 6.58
C MET A 86 11.54 -4.90 5.63
N GLU A 87 12.80 -4.64 6.02
CA GLU A 87 13.76 -3.95 5.15
C GLU A 87 14.02 -4.72 3.86
N PRO A 88 14.30 -6.05 3.89
CA PRO A 88 14.41 -6.84 2.66
C PRO A 88 13.15 -6.81 1.79
N LEU A 89 11.96 -6.76 2.40
CA LEU A 89 10.71 -6.66 1.65
C LEU A 89 10.61 -5.31 0.93
N TYR A 90 10.95 -4.20 1.59
CA TYR A 90 10.95 -2.89 0.96
C TYR A 90 11.98 -2.78 -0.15
N GLU A 91 13.16 -3.35 0.03
CA GLU A 91 14.18 -3.41 -1.02
C GLU A 91 13.67 -4.21 -2.21
N ALA A 92 13.10 -5.41 -1.99
CA ALA A 92 12.53 -6.21 -3.07
C ALA A 92 11.40 -5.48 -3.80
N ILE A 93 10.53 -4.78 -3.06
CA ILE A 93 9.51 -3.89 -3.61
C ILE A 93 10.14 -2.78 -4.46
N GLU A 94 11.15 -2.09 -3.93
CA GLU A 94 11.81 -0.96 -4.57
C GLU A 94 12.52 -1.34 -5.86
N TYR A 95 13.11 -2.54 -5.93
CA TYR A 95 13.72 -3.07 -7.15
C TYR A 95 12.77 -3.89 -8.02
N PHE A 96 11.49 -3.99 -7.64
CA PHE A 96 10.48 -4.80 -8.31
C PHE A 96 10.89 -6.27 -8.49
N ASP A 97 11.63 -6.81 -7.51
CA ASP A 97 12.01 -8.22 -7.42
C ASP A 97 10.81 -9.05 -6.96
N LEU A 98 9.97 -9.46 -7.92
CA LEU A 98 8.77 -10.25 -7.65
C LEU A 98 9.07 -11.57 -6.94
N GLU A 99 10.20 -12.23 -7.26
CA GLU A 99 10.61 -13.47 -6.59
C GLU A 99 11.00 -13.21 -5.13
N GLY A 100 11.76 -12.14 -4.88
CA GLY A 100 12.08 -11.65 -3.54
C GLY A 100 10.82 -11.35 -2.72
N ILE A 101 9.90 -10.57 -3.28
CA ILE A 101 8.62 -10.22 -2.64
C ILE A 101 7.85 -11.49 -2.27
N GLY A 102 7.67 -12.41 -3.22
CA GLY A 102 6.96 -13.67 -2.99
C GLY A 102 7.57 -14.49 -1.87
N ARG A 103 8.89 -14.76 -1.95
CA ARG A 103 9.60 -15.54 -0.93
C ARG A 103 9.54 -14.92 0.46
N ILE A 104 9.62 -13.59 0.57
CA ILE A 104 9.57 -12.90 1.86
C ILE A 104 8.15 -12.93 2.43
N CYS A 105 7.14 -12.58 1.62
CA CYS A 105 5.73 -12.66 2.02
C CYS A 105 5.36 -14.08 2.47
N ASP A 106 5.74 -15.12 1.74
CA ASP A 106 5.44 -16.50 2.11
C ASP A 106 6.05 -16.89 3.45
N LYS A 107 7.29 -16.47 3.74
CA LYS A 107 7.93 -16.69 5.05
C LYS A 107 7.15 -16.00 6.18
N ILE A 108 6.77 -14.75 5.96
CA ILE A 108 6.00 -13.97 6.93
C ILE A 108 4.62 -14.60 7.18
N LEU A 109 3.91 -14.97 6.11
CA LEU A 109 2.58 -15.58 6.19
C LEU A 109 2.62 -16.94 6.90
N ASN A 110 3.61 -17.79 6.58
CA ASN A 110 3.80 -19.07 7.25
C ASN A 110 4.07 -18.92 8.77
N LEU A 111 4.84 -17.90 9.15
CA LEU A 111 5.08 -17.57 10.55
C LEU A 111 3.79 -17.11 11.24
N LEU A 112 3.04 -16.22 10.60
CA LEU A 112 1.82 -15.62 11.13
C LEU A 112 0.62 -16.58 11.16
N GLU A 113 0.58 -17.61 10.30
CA GLU A 113 -0.52 -18.57 10.23
C GLU A 113 -0.80 -19.23 11.58
N ARG A 114 0.26 -19.51 12.36
CA ARG A 114 0.17 -20.12 13.70
C ARG A 114 -0.49 -19.21 14.74
N VAL A 115 -0.47 -17.90 14.50
CA VAL A 115 -1.00 -16.88 15.40
C VAL A 115 -2.08 -16.03 14.74
N ARG A 116 -2.64 -16.48 13.61
CA ARG A 116 -3.59 -15.72 12.79
C ARG A 116 -4.91 -15.42 13.49
N ASN A 117 -5.28 -16.20 14.52
CA ASN A 117 -6.49 -15.95 15.31
C ASN A 117 -6.29 -14.90 16.41
N TYR A 118 -5.09 -14.36 16.58
CA TYR A 118 -4.82 -13.27 17.52
C TYR A 118 -4.98 -11.92 16.82
N VAL A 119 -5.82 -11.04 17.37
CA VAL A 119 -6.31 -9.80 16.70
C VAL A 119 -5.22 -8.89 16.14
N TYR A 120 -4.06 -8.80 16.80
CA TYR A 120 -2.95 -8.01 16.26
C TYR A 120 -2.28 -8.71 15.07
N TYR A 121 -2.06 -10.01 15.18
CA TYR A 121 -1.36 -10.80 14.17
C TYR A 121 -2.25 -11.12 12.97
N SER A 122 -3.58 -11.14 13.15
CA SER A 122 -4.53 -11.19 12.03
C SER A 122 -4.38 -9.97 11.12
N GLU A 123 -4.17 -8.77 11.66
CA GLU A 123 -3.91 -7.58 10.85
C GLU A 123 -2.65 -7.73 10.02
N LEU A 124 -1.55 -8.13 10.66
CA LEU A 124 -0.29 -8.35 9.95
C LEU A 124 -0.48 -9.40 8.85
N TYR A 125 -1.14 -10.52 9.16
CA TYR A 125 -1.39 -11.56 8.18
C TYR A 125 -2.14 -11.02 6.96
N ASN A 126 -3.23 -10.29 7.18
CA ASN A 126 -4.03 -9.73 6.10
C ASN A 126 -3.23 -8.72 5.24
N ILE A 127 -2.45 -7.84 5.89
CA ILE A 127 -1.61 -6.87 5.18
C ILE A 127 -0.62 -7.59 4.26
N PHE A 128 0.13 -8.57 4.77
CA PHE A 128 1.12 -9.29 3.95
C PHE A 128 0.47 -10.17 2.88
N PHE A 129 -0.72 -10.71 3.15
CA PHE A 129 -1.49 -11.46 2.17
C PHE A 129 -1.93 -10.57 1.01
N ASP A 130 -2.40 -9.36 1.30
CA ASP A 130 -2.81 -8.40 0.28
C ASP A 130 -1.59 -7.81 -0.47
N VAL A 131 -0.46 -7.59 0.19
CA VAL A 131 0.81 -7.23 -0.49
C VAL A 131 1.22 -8.32 -1.47
N ASN A 132 1.20 -9.58 -1.06
CA ASN A 132 1.55 -10.71 -1.91
C ASN A 132 0.65 -10.79 -3.15
N ARG A 133 -0.67 -10.70 -2.96
CA ARG A 133 -1.64 -10.73 -4.07
C ARG A 133 -1.57 -9.51 -4.97
N TYR A 134 -1.31 -8.33 -4.42
CA TYR A 134 -1.12 -7.12 -5.22
C TYR A 134 0.04 -7.29 -6.20
N TYR A 135 1.20 -7.77 -5.73
CA TYR A 135 2.39 -7.89 -6.58
C TYR A 135 2.39 -9.14 -7.48
N LEU A 136 1.93 -10.29 -6.98
CA LEU A 136 2.05 -11.56 -7.72
C LEU A 136 0.81 -11.92 -8.53
N GLU A 137 -0.36 -11.42 -8.15
CA GLU A 137 -1.63 -11.74 -8.81
C GLU A 137 -2.27 -10.54 -9.50
N ASP A 138 -1.67 -9.34 -9.38
CA ASP A 138 -2.24 -8.06 -9.84
C ASP A 138 -3.66 -7.82 -9.31
N LYS A 139 -3.88 -8.14 -8.02
CA LYS A 139 -5.20 -8.01 -7.38
C LYS A 139 -5.23 -6.87 -6.39
N GLU A 140 -6.01 -5.85 -6.72
CA GLU A 140 -6.33 -4.76 -5.79
C GLU A 140 -7.19 -5.24 -4.61
N ILE A 141 -7.04 -4.56 -3.47
CA ILE A 141 -7.88 -4.80 -2.31
C ILE A 141 -9.30 -4.28 -2.53
N ALA A 142 -10.29 -4.96 -1.94
CA ALA A 142 -11.68 -4.51 -1.99
C ALA A 142 -11.88 -3.18 -1.25
N SER A 143 -12.92 -2.44 -1.64
CA SER A 143 -13.25 -1.15 -1.01
C SER A 143 -13.53 -1.25 0.50
N THR A 144 -14.06 -2.38 0.97
CA THR A 144 -14.25 -2.68 2.39
C THR A 144 -12.91 -2.85 3.12
N THR A 145 -11.97 -3.60 2.54
CA THR A 145 -10.60 -3.76 3.07
C THR A 145 -9.85 -2.43 3.07
N SER A 146 -9.99 -1.62 2.01
CA SER A 146 -9.41 -0.28 1.92
C SER A 146 -9.89 0.62 3.06
N LYS A 147 -11.20 0.60 3.38
CA LYS A 147 -11.77 1.34 4.52
C LYS A 147 -11.27 0.81 5.87
N HIS A 148 -11.12 -0.51 6.01
CA HIS A 148 -10.56 -1.12 7.22
C HIS A 148 -9.11 -0.65 7.43
N TYR A 149 -8.28 -0.72 6.39
CA TYR A 149 -6.90 -0.24 6.40
C TYR A 149 -6.79 1.24 6.73
N GLU A 150 -7.68 2.09 6.22
CA GLU A 150 -7.77 3.50 6.64
C GLU A 150 -7.99 3.66 8.15
N GLN A 151 -8.77 2.78 8.79
CA GLN A 151 -9.07 2.84 10.22
C GLN A 151 -7.90 2.36 11.09
N ILE A 152 -7.09 1.42 10.61
CA ILE A 152 -5.93 0.90 11.35
C ILE A 152 -4.62 1.66 11.09
N LEU A 153 -4.59 2.59 10.12
CA LEU A 153 -3.44 3.47 9.89
C LEU A 153 -3.00 4.17 11.19
N ASN A 154 -1.69 4.21 11.44
CA ASN A 154 -1.08 4.77 12.66
C ASN A 154 -1.44 4.01 13.96
N LEU A 155 -2.15 2.88 13.91
CA LEU A 155 -2.32 2.01 15.07
C LEU A 155 -1.18 1.00 15.20
N LEU A 156 -0.68 0.51 14.07
CA LEU A 156 0.45 -0.40 13.98
C LEU A 156 1.78 0.38 13.98
N PRO A 157 2.93 -0.29 14.20
CA PRO A 157 4.23 0.33 14.02
C PRO A 157 4.37 0.99 12.64
N LYS A 158 4.96 2.20 12.60
CA LYS A 158 5.06 3.06 11.40
C LYS A 158 5.57 2.36 10.14
N LYS A 159 6.42 1.35 10.28
CA LYS A 159 6.89 0.56 9.12
C LYS A 159 5.70 0.03 8.32
N PHE A 160 4.69 -0.57 8.95
CA PHE A 160 3.53 -1.12 8.25
C PHE A 160 2.64 -0.05 7.59
N ASP A 161 2.69 1.21 8.04
CA ASP A 161 1.89 2.29 7.45
C ASP A 161 2.25 2.51 5.97
N VAL A 162 3.49 2.26 5.56
CA VAL A 162 3.91 2.37 4.15
C VAL A 162 3.18 1.35 3.28
N LEU A 163 3.10 0.09 3.72
CA LEU A 163 2.37 -0.97 3.00
C LEU A 163 0.87 -0.71 2.98
N LEU A 164 0.30 -0.27 4.12
CA LEU A 164 -1.12 0.09 4.19
C LEU A 164 -1.46 1.23 3.22
N LYS A 165 -0.70 2.33 3.25
CA LYS A 165 -0.90 3.47 2.35
C LYS A 165 -0.79 3.04 0.90
N GLN A 166 0.20 2.21 0.57
CA GLN A 166 0.34 1.63 -0.77
C GLN A 166 -0.92 0.89 -1.21
N LEU A 167 -1.40 -0.09 -0.42
CA LEU A 167 -2.56 -0.90 -0.78
C LEU A 167 -3.84 -0.04 -0.92
N ILE A 168 -4.03 0.91 0.01
CA ILE A 168 -5.14 1.86 -0.05
C ILE A 168 -5.05 2.70 -1.33
N MET A 169 -3.87 3.18 -1.68
CA MET A 169 -3.65 3.99 -2.88
C MET A 169 -3.91 3.24 -4.18
N ALA A 170 -3.38 2.02 -4.30
CA ALA A 170 -3.62 1.18 -5.47
C ALA A 170 -5.14 1.00 -5.68
N SER A 171 -5.88 0.62 -4.63
CA SER A 171 -7.34 0.48 -4.72
C SER A 171 -8.10 1.79 -4.98
N ALA A 172 -7.49 2.95 -4.75
CA ALA A 172 -8.13 4.25 -4.91
C ALA A 172 -8.13 4.74 -6.37
N LEU A 173 -7.37 4.10 -7.27
CA LEU A 173 -7.26 4.54 -8.65
C LEU A 173 -8.59 4.42 -9.41
N SER A 174 -9.36 3.38 -9.13
CA SER A 174 -10.73 3.23 -9.64
C SER A 174 -11.62 4.42 -9.30
N ILE A 175 -11.49 4.99 -8.09
CA ILE A 175 -12.24 6.18 -7.67
C ILE A 175 -11.89 7.39 -8.53
N ALA A 176 -10.64 7.52 -8.99
CA ALA A 176 -10.23 8.67 -9.79
C ALA A 176 -10.95 8.74 -11.15
N ILE A 177 -11.34 7.60 -11.70
CA ILE A 177 -12.09 7.48 -12.95
C ILE A 177 -13.50 8.05 -12.77
N ASP A 178 -14.16 7.70 -11.67
CA ASP A 178 -15.56 8.06 -11.42
C ASP A 178 -15.71 9.45 -10.77
N ASN A 179 -14.83 9.78 -9.82
CA ASN A 179 -14.92 10.99 -9.00
C ASN A 179 -13.54 11.47 -8.51
N ILE A 180 -12.96 12.38 -9.28
CA ILE A 180 -11.65 12.97 -8.99
C ILE A 180 -11.58 13.70 -7.64
N ASP A 181 -12.67 14.31 -7.18
CA ASP A 181 -12.69 15.06 -5.92
C ASP A 181 -12.74 14.12 -4.70
N GLU A 182 -13.43 13.00 -4.83
CA GLU A 182 -13.39 11.93 -3.83
C GLU A 182 -11.99 11.32 -3.74
N TYR A 183 -11.36 11.05 -4.89
CA TYR A 183 -9.97 10.60 -4.95
C TYR A 183 -9.02 11.59 -4.26
N ARG A 184 -9.11 12.90 -4.58
CA ARG A 184 -8.33 13.95 -3.93
C ARG A 184 -8.53 13.96 -2.41
N LYS A 185 -9.77 13.83 -1.95
CA LYS A 185 -10.09 13.79 -0.51
C LYS A 185 -9.47 12.57 0.16
N LYS A 186 -9.51 11.40 -0.48
CA LYS A 186 -8.91 10.16 0.02
C LYS A 186 -7.39 10.30 0.13
N ILE A 187 -6.71 10.75 -0.91
CA ILE A 187 -5.24 10.92 -0.89
C ILE A 187 -4.80 11.97 0.15
N ARG A 188 -5.54 13.09 0.30
CA ARG A 188 -5.24 14.09 1.35
C ARG A 188 -5.30 13.51 2.76
N LYS A 189 -6.25 12.61 3.04
CA LYS A 189 -6.36 11.97 4.36
C LYS A 189 -5.18 11.05 4.69
N LEU A 190 -4.54 10.46 3.69
CA LEU A 190 -3.39 9.57 3.88
C LEU A 190 -2.09 10.33 4.24
N ASN A 191 -2.10 11.66 4.13
CA ASN A 191 -1.00 12.56 4.45
C ASN A 191 0.36 12.14 3.85
N ILE A 192 0.34 11.75 2.57
CA ILE A 192 1.51 11.16 1.88
C ILE A 192 2.54 12.22 1.48
N LYS A 193 2.10 13.47 1.28
CA LYS A 193 2.99 14.57 0.87
C LYS A 193 4.14 14.82 1.85
N ASP A 194 3.91 14.56 3.13
CA ASP A 194 4.90 14.75 4.20
C ASP A 194 5.77 13.50 4.44
N ASP A 195 5.52 12.41 3.72
CA ASP A 195 6.25 11.15 3.85
C ASP A 195 7.39 11.10 2.83
N ASN A 196 8.61 10.78 3.30
CA ASN A 196 9.80 10.74 2.45
C ASN A 196 10.13 9.34 1.94
N HIS A 197 9.29 8.34 2.22
CA HIS A 197 9.53 7.00 1.71
C HIS A 197 9.42 6.96 0.17
N PRO A 198 10.44 6.48 -0.56
CA PRO A 198 10.46 6.53 -2.03
C PRO A 198 9.27 5.82 -2.69
N LEU A 199 8.86 4.67 -2.15
CA LEU A 199 7.65 3.97 -2.61
C LEU A 199 6.40 4.87 -2.60
N LEU A 200 6.19 5.65 -1.54
CA LEU A 200 5.04 6.55 -1.43
C LEU A 200 5.17 7.76 -2.36
N ARG A 201 6.40 8.23 -2.61
CA ARG A 201 6.69 9.29 -3.58
C ARG A 201 6.41 8.84 -5.02
N LEU A 202 6.67 7.58 -5.38
CA LEU A 202 6.29 7.03 -6.68
C LEU A 202 4.77 7.12 -6.90
N TYR A 203 3.97 6.78 -5.90
CA TYR A 203 2.52 6.94 -5.97
C TYR A 203 2.06 8.41 -6.06
N MET A 204 2.86 9.35 -5.54
CA MET A 204 2.58 10.78 -5.72
C MET A 204 2.75 11.25 -7.17
N LEU A 205 3.62 10.61 -7.97
CA LEU A 205 3.72 10.86 -9.42
C LEU A 205 2.36 10.61 -10.08
N GLN A 206 1.76 9.45 -9.81
CA GLN A 206 0.46 9.08 -10.34
C GLN A 206 -0.64 10.05 -9.91
N TYR A 207 -0.67 10.42 -8.62
CA TYR A 207 -1.62 11.41 -8.12
C TYR A 207 -1.50 12.76 -8.84
N TYR A 208 -0.29 13.27 -9.01
CA TYR A 208 -0.09 14.58 -9.67
C TYR A 208 -0.34 14.52 -11.17
N ALA A 209 -0.05 13.41 -11.83
CA ALA A 209 -0.40 13.19 -13.23
C ALA A 209 -1.93 13.20 -13.43
N ILE A 210 -2.66 12.40 -12.66
CA ILE A 210 -4.13 12.29 -12.73
C ILE A 210 -4.82 13.62 -12.39
N THR A 211 -4.25 14.40 -11.46
CA THR A 211 -4.84 15.68 -11.03
C THR A 211 -4.27 16.90 -11.76
N GLU A 212 -3.45 16.68 -12.79
CA GLU A 212 -2.83 17.71 -13.64
C GLU A 212 -1.99 18.75 -12.87
N GLN A 213 -1.40 18.34 -11.74
CA GLN A 213 -0.51 19.18 -10.93
C GLN A 213 0.92 19.10 -11.46
N TYR A 214 1.14 19.60 -12.69
CA TYR A 214 2.38 19.41 -13.45
C TYR A 214 3.66 19.95 -12.79
N LEU A 215 3.58 21.08 -12.08
CA LEU A 215 4.74 21.61 -11.35
C LEU A 215 5.16 20.67 -10.22
N SER A 216 4.20 20.21 -9.41
CA SER A 216 4.47 19.25 -8.34
C SER A 216 4.88 17.88 -8.88
N LEU A 217 4.35 17.45 -10.02
CA LEU A 217 4.81 16.25 -10.71
C LEU A 217 6.29 16.36 -11.07
N LYS A 218 6.71 17.48 -11.67
CA LYS A 218 8.11 17.73 -12.03
C LYS A 218 9.03 17.73 -10.81
N GLU A 219 8.65 18.38 -9.72
CA GLU A 219 9.44 18.41 -8.48
C GLU A 219 9.70 17.00 -7.93
N VAL A 220 8.69 16.12 -7.97
CA VAL A 220 8.85 14.73 -7.54
C VAL A 220 9.69 13.92 -8.53
N ILE A 221 9.55 14.16 -9.84
CA ILE A 221 10.39 13.55 -10.87
C ILE A 221 11.87 13.87 -10.63
N ASP A 222 12.21 15.15 -10.48
CA ASP A 222 13.60 15.58 -10.30
C ASP A 222 14.21 14.94 -9.03
N TYR A 223 13.46 14.99 -7.90
CA TYR A 223 13.90 14.41 -6.63
C TYR A 223 14.16 12.91 -6.72
N LEU A 224 13.23 12.15 -7.32
CA LEU A 224 13.37 10.70 -7.41
C LEU A 224 14.39 10.29 -8.47
N GLU A 225 14.57 11.07 -9.54
CA GLU A 225 15.60 10.82 -10.54
C GLU A 225 16.99 10.88 -9.91
N ASP A 226 17.30 11.94 -9.17
CA ASP A 226 18.60 12.08 -8.51
C ASP A 226 18.87 10.90 -7.57
N LYS A 227 17.89 10.54 -6.73
CA LYS A 227 17.98 9.40 -5.81
C LYS A 227 18.27 8.07 -6.54
N PHE A 228 17.47 7.73 -7.54
CA PHE A 228 17.62 6.42 -8.20
C PHE A 228 18.79 6.33 -9.17
N LEU A 229 19.32 7.47 -9.63
CA LEU A 229 20.61 7.51 -10.31
C LEU A 229 21.76 7.18 -9.36
N GLU A 230 21.75 7.74 -8.14
CA GLU A 230 22.75 7.42 -7.10
C GLU A 230 22.71 5.94 -6.71
N GLU A 231 21.51 5.38 -6.56
CA GLU A 231 21.27 3.98 -6.19
C GLU A 231 21.42 3.00 -7.36
N LYS A 232 21.56 3.50 -8.59
CA LYS A 232 21.54 2.70 -9.83
C LYS A 232 20.29 1.82 -9.95
N ASN A 233 19.15 2.32 -9.49
CA ASN A 233 17.87 1.62 -9.59
C ASN A 233 17.19 1.93 -10.94
N PHE A 234 17.66 1.26 -11.99
CA PHE A 234 17.19 1.48 -13.36
C PHE A 234 15.72 1.10 -13.58
N VAL A 235 15.21 0.15 -12.79
CA VAL A 235 13.79 -0.24 -12.83
C VAL A 235 12.91 0.95 -12.41
N ARG A 236 13.27 1.65 -11.34
CA ARG A 236 12.52 2.84 -10.90
C ARG A 236 12.81 4.09 -11.71
N LEU A 237 13.99 4.21 -12.32
CA LEU A 237 14.24 5.26 -13.30
C LEU A 237 13.30 5.15 -14.50
N ILE A 238 13.00 3.93 -14.99
CA ILE A 238 11.99 3.73 -16.04
C ILE A 238 10.61 4.21 -15.60
N ASP A 239 10.17 3.90 -14.38
CA ASP A 239 8.89 4.38 -13.85
C ASP A 239 8.83 5.92 -13.88
N ILE A 240 9.88 6.60 -13.41
CA ILE A 240 9.95 8.07 -13.38
C ILE A 240 9.98 8.65 -14.78
N TYR A 241 10.79 8.07 -15.67
CA TYR A 241 10.92 8.57 -17.03
C TYR A 241 9.64 8.36 -17.82
N ASN A 242 8.81 7.36 -17.47
CA ASN A 242 7.46 7.26 -18.00
C ASN A 242 6.63 8.49 -17.64
N TYR A 243 6.58 8.86 -16.37
CA TYR A 243 5.86 10.06 -15.93
C TYR A 243 6.44 11.36 -16.51
N ALA A 244 7.76 11.44 -16.65
CA ALA A 244 8.41 12.58 -17.30
C ALA A 244 8.05 12.66 -18.80
N PHE A 245 8.05 11.53 -19.50
CA PHE A 245 7.62 11.45 -20.89
C PHE A 245 6.17 11.91 -21.06
N LEU A 246 5.25 11.45 -20.20
CA LEU A 246 3.85 11.87 -20.21
C LEU A 246 3.72 13.38 -19.93
N LEU A 247 4.36 13.88 -18.87
CA LEU A 247 4.37 15.30 -18.52
C LEU A 247 4.82 16.17 -19.69
N PHE A 248 5.99 15.87 -20.28
CA PHE A 248 6.55 16.69 -21.35
C PHE A 248 5.88 16.47 -22.71
N SER A 249 5.05 15.44 -22.86
CA SER A 249 4.14 15.31 -24.01
C SER A 249 3.06 16.40 -23.98
N GLU A 250 2.58 16.76 -22.79
CA GLU A 250 1.58 17.81 -22.61
C GLU A 250 2.18 19.23 -22.68
N ILE A 251 3.37 19.44 -22.08
CA ILE A 251 3.88 20.80 -21.85
C ILE A 251 5.07 21.22 -22.71
N GLU A 252 5.94 20.32 -23.17
CA GLU A 252 7.16 20.69 -23.92
C GLU A 252 7.76 19.53 -24.74
N LYS A 253 7.34 19.38 -26.01
CA LYS A 253 7.76 18.28 -26.90
C LYS A 253 9.27 18.08 -27.04
N LYS A 254 10.07 19.16 -26.96
CA LYS A 254 11.54 19.04 -27.04
C LYS A 254 12.12 18.28 -25.84
N ARG A 255 11.61 18.54 -24.63
CA ARG A 255 12.03 17.82 -23.42
C ARG A 255 11.54 16.38 -23.41
N ARG A 256 10.41 16.08 -24.03
CA ARG A 256 9.94 14.70 -24.20
C ARG A 256 10.99 13.83 -24.89
N ILE A 257 11.61 14.32 -25.97
CA ILE A 257 12.64 13.59 -26.72
C ILE A 257 13.85 13.26 -25.82
N HIS A 258 14.22 14.17 -24.92
CA HIS A 258 15.29 13.93 -23.95
C HIS A 258 14.99 12.73 -23.04
N TYR A 259 13.76 12.63 -22.51
CA TYR A 259 13.36 11.49 -21.69
C TYR A 259 13.18 10.21 -22.49
N LEU A 260 12.71 10.29 -23.74
CA LEU A 260 12.66 9.13 -24.63
C LEU A 260 14.05 8.53 -24.86
N ASN A 261 15.07 9.37 -25.07
CA ASN A 261 16.45 8.91 -25.20
C ASN A 261 16.98 8.26 -23.92
N LYS A 262 16.63 8.81 -22.75
CA LYS A 262 16.98 8.20 -21.45
C LYS A 262 16.33 6.82 -21.28
N ILE A 263 15.05 6.68 -21.64
CA ILE A 263 14.32 5.42 -21.63
C ILE A 263 15.01 4.40 -22.53
N ASN A 264 15.25 4.74 -23.81
CA ASN A 264 15.87 3.83 -24.76
C ASN A 264 17.25 3.37 -24.29
N LYS A 265 18.06 4.29 -23.74
CA LYS A 265 19.36 3.93 -23.18
C LYS A 265 19.25 2.90 -22.05
N ILE A 266 18.27 3.03 -21.16
CA ILE A 266 18.09 2.03 -20.09
C ILE A 266 17.63 0.70 -20.69
N LEU A 267 16.65 0.71 -21.59
CA LEU A 267 16.13 -0.51 -22.22
C LEU A 267 17.18 -1.28 -23.04
N GLU A 268 18.17 -0.58 -23.61
CA GLU A 268 19.26 -1.19 -24.38
C GLU A 268 20.39 -1.78 -23.51
N ASN A 269 20.60 -1.24 -22.31
CA ASN A 269 21.81 -1.54 -21.52
C ASN A 269 21.51 -2.30 -20.22
N GLU A 270 20.28 -2.26 -19.72
CA GLU A 270 19.91 -2.77 -18.41
C GLU A 270 18.86 -3.87 -18.51
N ASN A 271 18.88 -4.80 -17.56
CA ASN A 271 17.87 -5.86 -17.49
C ASN A 271 16.61 -5.35 -16.79
N ILE A 272 15.63 -4.92 -17.57
CA ILE A 272 14.37 -4.38 -17.08
C ILE A 272 13.27 -5.46 -17.14
N PRO A 273 12.47 -5.64 -16.07
CA PRO A 273 11.36 -6.59 -16.10
C PRO A 273 10.42 -6.34 -17.29
N LYS A 274 10.06 -7.41 -18.03
CA LYS A 274 9.22 -7.34 -19.23
C LYS A 274 7.96 -6.49 -19.05
N PHE A 275 7.26 -6.68 -17.92
CA PHE A 275 6.06 -5.89 -17.59
C PHE A 275 6.33 -4.38 -17.58
N LYS A 276 7.48 -3.94 -17.05
CA LYS A 276 7.89 -2.52 -17.05
C LYS A 276 8.20 -2.02 -18.44
N VAL A 277 8.80 -2.86 -19.29
CA VAL A 277 9.01 -2.56 -20.72
C VAL A 277 7.68 -2.38 -21.44
N SER A 278 6.71 -3.26 -21.18
CA SER A 278 5.36 -3.18 -21.75
C SER A 278 4.62 -1.91 -21.31
N GLU A 279 4.72 -1.52 -20.03
CA GLU A 279 4.12 -0.29 -19.51
C GLU A 279 4.65 0.95 -20.26
N ILE A 280 5.97 1.12 -20.34
CA ILE A 280 6.56 2.30 -20.99
C ILE A 280 6.32 2.31 -22.51
N CYS A 281 6.41 1.15 -23.17
CA CYS A 281 6.13 1.05 -24.59
C CYS A 281 4.66 1.36 -24.90
N SER A 282 3.73 0.92 -24.03
CA SER A 282 2.31 1.27 -24.15
C SER A 282 2.09 2.78 -24.01
N SER A 283 2.74 3.43 -23.05
CA SER A 283 2.65 4.89 -22.87
C SER A 283 3.17 5.64 -24.11
N ILE A 284 4.33 5.25 -24.65
CA ILE A 284 4.90 5.86 -25.86
C ILE A 284 3.98 5.64 -27.07
N ALA A 285 3.51 4.42 -27.28
CA ALA A 285 2.62 4.07 -28.40
C ALA A 285 1.33 4.89 -28.36
N ASN A 286 0.69 4.99 -27.19
CA ASN A 286 -0.54 5.75 -27.02
C ASN A 286 -0.32 7.25 -27.29
N THR A 287 0.76 7.84 -26.79
CA THR A 287 1.09 9.25 -27.08
C THR A 287 1.30 9.48 -28.57
N LEU A 288 2.09 8.64 -29.26
CA LEU A 288 2.33 8.74 -30.70
C LEU A 288 1.03 8.57 -31.51
N HIS A 289 0.17 7.64 -31.11
CA HIS A 289 -1.14 7.43 -31.72
C HIS A 289 -2.03 8.68 -31.59
N MET A 290 -2.08 9.31 -30.42
CA MET A 290 -2.82 10.56 -30.19
C MET A 290 -2.26 11.72 -31.03
N GLU A 291 -0.97 11.71 -31.32
CA GLU A 291 -0.32 12.65 -32.25
C GLU A 291 -0.48 12.29 -33.74
N LYS A 292 -1.19 11.19 -34.05
CA LYS A 292 -1.39 10.64 -35.40
C LYS A 292 -0.11 10.13 -36.07
N ASN A 293 0.93 9.83 -35.30
CA ASN A 293 2.14 9.18 -35.79
C ASN A 293 1.99 7.65 -35.70
N TYR A 294 1.12 7.12 -36.58
CA TYR A 294 0.66 5.73 -36.49
C TYR A 294 1.76 4.71 -36.81
N GLU A 295 2.66 5.01 -37.74
CA GLU A 295 3.76 4.12 -38.12
C GLU A 295 4.69 3.88 -36.93
N GLU A 296 5.10 4.96 -36.25
CA GLU A 296 5.96 4.85 -35.08
C GLU A 296 5.22 4.25 -33.88
N ALA A 297 3.94 4.59 -33.69
CA ALA A 297 3.11 3.99 -32.64
C ALA A 297 3.01 2.46 -32.80
N LEU A 298 2.86 1.96 -34.03
CA LEU A 298 2.77 0.53 -34.32
C LEU A 298 4.03 -0.24 -33.91
N ILE A 299 5.21 0.35 -34.05
CA ILE A 299 6.48 -0.25 -33.62
C ILE A 299 6.44 -0.53 -32.10
N TYR A 300 5.99 0.44 -31.30
CA TYR A 300 5.91 0.27 -29.85
C TYR A 300 4.77 -0.66 -29.42
N PHE A 301 3.62 -0.65 -30.11
CA PHE A 301 2.56 -1.63 -29.84
C PHE A 301 3.02 -3.07 -30.11
N ASN A 302 3.81 -3.30 -31.16
CA ASN A 302 4.37 -4.62 -31.43
C ASN A 302 5.34 -5.07 -30.34
N LYS A 303 6.19 -4.17 -29.83
CA LYS A 303 7.06 -4.47 -28.68
C LYS A 303 6.26 -4.89 -27.44
N VAL A 304 5.13 -4.24 -27.16
CA VAL A 304 4.25 -4.64 -26.05
C VAL A 304 3.77 -6.08 -26.21
N LEU A 305 3.37 -6.46 -27.43
CA LEU A 305 2.89 -7.82 -27.72
C LEU A 305 4.01 -8.87 -27.57
N GLU A 306 5.24 -8.54 -27.96
CA GLU A 306 6.41 -9.43 -27.82
C GLU A 306 6.75 -9.71 -26.35
N GLU A 307 6.54 -8.73 -25.47
CA GLU A 307 6.85 -8.85 -24.04
C GLU A 307 5.74 -9.53 -23.22
N MET A 308 4.50 -9.60 -23.75
CA MET A 308 3.36 -10.27 -23.11
C MET A 308 3.28 -11.78 -23.38
N ILE A 309 4.10 -12.30 -24.31
CA ILE A 309 4.19 -13.73 -24.69
C ILE A 309 5.40 -14.38 -23.99
#